data_AF-A0A2D9C791-F1
#
_entry.id   AF-A0A2D9C791-F1
#
_cell.length_a   1.000
_cell.length_b   1.000
_cell.length_c   1.000
_cell.angle_alpha   90.00
_cell.angle_beta   90.00
_cell.angle_gamma   90.00
#
_symmetry.space_group_name_H-M   'P 1'
#
loop_
_entity.id
_entity.type
_entity.pdbx_description
1 polymer ?
#
loop_
_entity_poly.entity_id
_entity_poly.type
_entity_poly.pdbx_seq_one_letter_code
_entity_poly.pdbx_strand_id
1 'polypeptide(L)'
;MRVVPPLSGNITEWAETIRRFLGKALNQLDAKSDNASAAEDGVILYDRVNEYPVLSRNGEFRQIVLEGGHAKLMRTTAQTAASPNTAYSITYDAPTNKFKIDRDATNNERIVFEETGEYLLSFTAEITSSSASDVKFYFWPAKNGTNIANMTMVKTIHNNGGTMLASRTYLLELAANDYIEMKWAVDSTNGSLGTTAATSFSPASPSSTLAITRIHA
;
A
#
# COMPACT_ATOMS: atom_id res chain seq x y z
N MET A 1 -21.02 -25.33 23.42
CA MET A 1 -22.05 -24.56 24.15
C MET A 1 -21.42 -24.06 25.43
N ARG A 2 -21.51 -22.76 25.74
CA ARG A 2 -20.92 -22.20 26.96
C ARG A 2 -21.70 -22.67 28.18
N VAL A 3 -21.02 -23.18 29.20
CA VAL A 3 -21.64 -23.60 30.46
C VAL A 3 -21.74 -22.38 31.36
N VAL A 4 -22.96 -22.05 31.77
CA VAL A 4 -23.23 -20.93 32.69
C VAL A 4 -22.54 -21.20 34.03
N PRO A 5 -21.84 -20.22 34.63
CA PRO A 5 -21.20 -20.42 35.92
C PRO A 5 -22.22 -20.87 36.99
N PRO A 6 -21.94 -21.94 37.73
CA PRO A 6 -22.84 -22.44 38.76
C PRO A 6 -22.98 -21.44 39.90
N LEU A 7 -24.14 -21.46 40.56
CA LEU A 7 -24.40 -20.62 41.74
C LEU A 7 -23.38 -20.94 42.84
N SER A 8 -22.68 -19.92 43.34
CA SER A 8 -21.76 -20.04 44.47
C SER A 8 -22.46 -19.59 45.76
N GLY A 9 -22.07 -20.16 46.91
CA GLY A 9 -22.59 -19.75 48.22
C GLY A 9 -22.23 -18.29 48.58
N ASN A 10 -21.21 -17.73 47.96
CA ASN A 10 -20.89 -16.31 48.01
C ASN A 10 -21.56 -15.59 46.84
N ILE A 11 -22.66 -14.89 47.14
CA ILE A 11 -23.48 -14.18 46.14
C ILE A 11 -22.67 -13.10 45.41
N THR A 12 -21.77 -12.41 46.12
CA THR A 12 -20.94 -11.35 45.54
C THR A 12 -19.94 -11.91 44.54
N GLU A 13 -19.31 -13.04 44.88
CA GLU A 13 -18.36 -13.73 44.00
C GLU A 13 -19.06 -14.34 42.78
N TRP A 14 -20.26 -14.90 42.98
CA TRP A 14 -21.08 -15.40 41.88
C TRP A 14 -21.52 -14.29 40.93
N ALA A 15 -21.95 -13.14 41.47
CA ALA A 15 -22.34 -11.98 40.66
C ALA A 15 -21.17 -11.45 39.81
N GLU A 16 -19.97 -11.36 40.38
CA GLU A 16 -18.75 -11.00 39.61
C GLU A 16 -18.41 -12.04 38.54
N THR A 17 -18.58 -13.33 38.84
CA THR A 17 -18.32 -14.42 37.90
C THR A 17 -19.30 -14.42 36.73
N ILE A 18 -20.60 -14.22 37.00
CA ILE A 18 -21.62 -14.04 35.95
C ILE A 18 -21.37 -12.77 35.15
N ARG A 19 -21.06 -11.64 35.80
CA ARG A 19 -20.77 -10.37 35.12
C ARG A 19 -19.59 -10.53 34.15
N ARG A 20 -18.52 -11.23 34.56
CA ARG A 20 -17.37 -11.55 33.69
C ARG A 20 -17.73 -12.54 32.57
N PHE A 21 -18.54 -13.55 32.86
CA PHE A 21 -19.01 -14.52 31.87
C PHE A 21 -19.85 -13.85 30.78
N LEU A 22 -20.83 -13.02 31.17
CA LEU A 22 -21.66 -12.22 30.27
C LEU A 22 -20.82 -11.19 29.51
N GLY A 23 -19.89 -10.49 30.18
CA GLY A 23 -18.96 -9.55 29.55
C GLY A 23 -18.07 -10.21 28.49
N LYS A 24 -17.65 -11.47 28.67
CA LYS A 24 -16.92 -12.25 27.67
C LYS A 24 -17.82 -12.88 26.60
N ALA A 25 -19.14 -12.94 26.82
CA ALA A 25 -20.12 -13.41 25.83
C ALA A 25 -20.57 -12.29 24.90
N LEU A 26 -20.54 -11.04 25.37
CA LEU A 26 -20.92 -9.86 24.60
C LEU A 26 -19.81 -9.39 23.64
N ASN A 27 -18.53 -9.69 23.92
CA ASN A 27 -17.39 -9.23 23.13
C ASN A 27 -16.88 -10.26 22.10
N GLN A 28 -17.65 -11.31 21.79
CA GLN A 28 -17.29 -12.34 20.82
C GLN A 28 -18.31 -12.34 19.68
N LEU A 29 -17.83 -12.36 18.44
CA LEU A 29 -18.69 -12.61 17.28
C LEU A 29 -19.27 -14.02 17.39
N ASP A 30 -20.57 -14.17 17.14
CA ASP A 30 -21.18 -15.49 17.04
C ASP A 30 -20.67 -16.21 15.79
N ALA A 31 -20.69 -17.54 15.78
CA ALA A 31 -20.18 -18.32 14.66
C ALA A 31 -21.18 -18.36 13.51
N LYS A 32 -20.69 -18.23 12.27
CA LYS A 32 -21.48 -18.52 11.08
C LYS A 32 -21.77 -20.02 11.03
N SER A 33 -23.00 -20.40 11.38
CA SER A 33 -23.51 -21.76 11.20
C SER A 33 -23.90 -22.01 9.74
N ASP A 34 -24.07 -23.28 9.36
CA ASP A 34 -24.52 -23.65 8.01
C ASP A 34 -25.93 -23.12 7.69
N ASN A 35 -26.73 -22.85 8.71
CA ASN A 35 -28.08 -22.30 8.60
C ASN A 35 -28.12 -20.78 8.82
N ALA A 36 -26.98 -20.11 8.91
CA ALA A 36 -26.94 -18.66 9.04
C ALA A 36 -27.56 -18.00 7.80
N SER A 37 -28.48 -17.07 8.02
CA SER A 37 -29.14 -16.33 6.95
C SER A 37 -28.48 -14.98 6.75
N ALA A 38 -28.19 -14.63 5.49
CA ALA A 38 -27.75 -13.29 5.08
C ALA A 38 -28.91 -12.45 4.51
N ALA A 39 -30.16 -12.86 4.76
CA ALA A 39 -31.36 -12.15 4.26
C ALA A 39 -31.53 -10.75 4.87
N GLU A 40 -30.97 -10.52 6.06
CA GLU A 40 -30.88 -9.22 6.70
C GLU A 40 -29.45 -8.70 6.57
N ASP A 41 -29.27 -7.46 6.10
CA ASP A 41 -27.97 -6.79 6.01
C ASP A 41 -27.52 -6.32 7.40
N GLY A 42 -26.22 -6.45 7.71
CA GLY A 42 -25.66 -5.96 8.98
C GLY A 42 -25.35 -7.03 10.03
N VAL A 43 -25.61 -8.31 9.75
CA VAL A 43 -25.30 -9.42 10.65
C VAL A 43 -23.80 -9.72 10.59
N ILE A 44 -23.11 -9.56 11.73
CA ILE A 44 -21.67 -9.86 11.85
C ILE A 44 -21.47 -11.21 12.54
N LEU A 45 -20.71 -12.10 11.90
CA LEU A 45 -20.40 -13.44 12.41
C LEU A 45 -18.91 -13.75 12.21
N TYR A 46 -18.41 -14.79 12.86
CA TYR A 46 -17.10 -15.39 12.58
C TYR A 46 -17.27 -16.65 11.73
N ASP A 47 -16.72 -16.64 10.51
CA ASP A 47 -16.69 -17.83 9.65
C ASP A 47 -15.59 -18.77 10.15
N ARG A 48 -15.99 -19.91 10.71
CA ARG A 48 -15.07 -20.91 11.27
C ARG A 48 -14.40 -21.80 10.22
N VAL A 49 -14.93 -21.84 8.99
CA VAL A 49 -14.35 -22.64 7.91
C VAL A 49 -13.20 -21.88 7.27
N ASN A 50 -13.43 -20.59 7.02
CA ASN A 50 -12.44 -19.72 6.37
C ASN A 50 -11.63 -18.86 7.37
N GLU A 51 -11.96 -18.92 8.65
CA GLU A 51 -11.23 -18.34 9.79
C GLU A 51 -11.18 -16.80 9.85
N TYR A 52 -12.21 -16.11 9.38
CA TYR A 52 -12.32 -14.64 9.41
C TYR A 52 -13.72 -14.11 9.79
N PRO A 53 -13.82 -12.87 10.30
CA PRO A 53 -15.12 -12.22 10.48
C PRO A 53 -15.81 -11.94 9.13
N VAL A 54 -17.14 -12.03 9.11
CA VAL A 54 -18.01 -11.77 7.95
C VAL A 54 -19.18 -10.85 8.31
N LEU A 55 -19.68 -10.11 7.33
CA LEU A 55 -20.85 -9.22 7.38
C LEU A 55 -21.86 -9.67 6.31
N SER A 56 -23.15 -9.79 6.65
CA SER A 56 -24.20 -9.97 5.64
C SER A 56 -24.44 -8.68 4.85
N ARG A 57 -24.44 -8.79 3.51
CA ARG A 57 -24.75 -7.69 2.59
C ARG A 57 -25.33 -8.24 1.29
N ASN A 58 -26.50 -7.73 0.88
CA ASN A 58 -27.19 -8.12 -0.35
C ASN A 58 -27.44 -9.64 -0.47
N GLY A 59 -27.82 -10.31 0.63
CA GLY A 59 -28.11 -11.74 0.62
C GLY A 59 -26.89 -12.66 0.72
N GLU A 60 -25.69 -12.12 0.93
CA GLU A 60 -24.45 -12.89 1.03
C GLU A 60 -23.64 -12.51 2.27
N PHE A 61 -22.96 -13.49 2.88
CA PHE A 61 -21.90 -13.19 3.86
C PHE A 61 -20.59 -12.86 3.15
N ARG A 62 -20.04 -11.68 3.43
CA ARG A 62 -18.77 -11.19 2.89
C ARG A 62 -17.74 -11.02 4.00
N GLN A 63 -16.48 -11.33 3.73
CA GLN A 63 -15.41 -11.11 4.69
C GLN A 63 -15.31 -9.64 5.12
N ILE A 64 -15.13 -9.41 6.42
CA ILE A 64 -14.71 -8.12 6.96
C ILE A 64 -13.18 -8.08 6.87
N VAL A 65 -12.68 -7.33 5.90
CA VAL A 65 -11.24 -7.05 5.76
C VAL A 65 -10.91 -5.86 6.66
N LEU A 66 -9.94 -6.03 7.56
CA LEU A 66 -9.30 -4.91 8.23
C LEU A 66 -8.35 -4.26 7.22
N GLU A 67 -8.84 -3.23 6.55
CA GLU A 67 -8.07 -2.51 5.54
C GLU A 67 -6.87 -1.82 6.20
N GLY A 68 -5.66 -2.18 5.75
CA GLY A 68 -4.44 -1.42 6.03
C GLY A 68 -4.24 -0.32 5.00
N GLY A 69 -3.35 0.63 5.27
CA GLY A 69 -3.11 1.73 4.34
C GLY A 69 -2.67 1.28 2.94
N HIS A 70 -3.21 1.92 1.91
CA HIS A 70 -2.83 1.75 0.51
C HIS A 70 -2.81 3.08 -0.25
N ALA A 71 -2.04 3.11 -1.33
CA ALA A 71 -2.09 4.21 -2.29
C ALA A 71 -1.69 3.73 -3.68
N LYS A 72 -2.31 4.32 -4.71
CA LYS A 72 -1.84 4.23 -6.10
C LYS A 72 -1.44 5.62 -6.57
N LEU A 73 -0.14 5.83 -6.75
CA LEU A 73 0.43 7.06 -7.22
C LEU A 73 0.91 6.91 -8.68
N MET A 74 0.82 8.01 -9.41
CA MET A 74 1.28 8.10 -10.79
C MET A 74 1.89 9.47 -11.04
N ARG A 75 2.88 9.51 -11.92
CA ARG A 75 3.43 10.74 -12.48
C ARG A 75 3.15 10.71 -13.97
N THR A 76 2.23 11.55 -14.42
CA THR A 76 1.73 11.56 -15.80
C THR A 76 2.55 12.41 -16.76
N THR A 77 3.55 13.14 -16.24
CA THR A 77 4.43 13.99 -17.04
C THR A 77 5.87 13.49 -16.98
N ALA A 78 6.62 13.75 -18.04
CA ALA A 78 8.04 13.40 -18.12
C ALA A 78 8.86 14.17 -17.09
N GLN A 79 9.99 13.59 -16.69
CA GLN A 79 10.95 14.23 -15.80
C GLN A 79 12.37 14.07 -16.36
N THR A 80 13.07 15.20 -16.51
CA THR A 80 14.43 15.25 -17.04
C THR A 80 15.41 15.62 -15.93
N ALA A 81 16.62 15.06 -16.01
CA ALA A 81 17.70 15.42 -15.10
C ALA A 81 18.40 16.68 -15.62
N ALA A 82 18.60 17.67 -14.75
CA ALA A 82 19.35 18.88 -15.09
C ALA A 82 20.87 18.65 -15.11
N SER A 83 21.35 17.61 -14.43
CA SER A 83 22.76 17.25 -14.33
C SER A 83 22.91 15.75 -14.15
N PRO A 84 23.98 15.13 -14.70
CA PRO A 84 24.26 13.73 -14.46
C PRO A 84 24.67 13.50 -12.99
N ASN A 85 24.57 12.25 -12.54
CA ASN A 85 24.99 11.79 -11.22
C ASN A 85 24.39 12.59 -10.04
N THR A 86 23.21 13.19 -10.25
CA THR A 86 22.49 13.97 -9.25
C THR A 86 21.19 13.28 -8.90
N ALA A 87 20.86 13.21 -7.61
CA ALA A 87 19.62 12.61 -7.13
C ALA A 87 18.45 13.59 -7.27
N TYR A 88 17.35 13.11 -7.81
CA TYR A 88 16.08 13.83 -7.94
C TYR A 88 14.97 12.99 -7.32
N SER A 89 13.95 13.62 -6.73
CA SER A 89 12.74 12.92 -6.33
C SER A 89 11.74 12.88 -7.48
N ILE A 90 10.97 11.80 -7.58
CA ILE A 90 9.79 11.75 -8.46
C ILE A 90 8.66 12.52 -7.76
N THR A 91 8.15 13.56 -8.42
CA THR A 91 6.99 14.30 -7.92
C THR A 91 5.71 13.63 -8.41
N TYR A 92 4.94 12.99 -7.53
CA TYR A 92 3.72 12.30 -7.92
C TYR A 92 2.52 13.28 -8.06
N ASP A 93 1.57 12.91 -8.92
CA ASP A 93 0.28 13.58 -9.01
C ASP A 93 -0.56 13.21 -7.77
N ALA A 94 -1.53 14.05 -7.41
CA ALA A 94 -2.37 13.80 -6.24
C ALA A 94 -3.19 12.49 -6.43
N PRO A 95 -3.03 11.48 -5.56
CA PRO A 95 -3.69 10.20 -5.76
C PRO A 95 -5.19 10.28 -5.43
N THR A 96 -6.01 9.62 -6.24
CA THR A 96 -7.47 9.52 -6.05
C THR A 96 -7.89 8.23 -5.33
N ASN A 97 -7.12 7.14 -5.50
CA ASN A 97 -7.34 5.88 -4.79
C ASN A 97 -6.26 5.71 -3.71
N LYS A 98 -6.63 6.03 -2.48
CA LYS A 98 -5.76 6.05 -1.32
C LYS A 98 -6.54 5.85 -0.02
N PHE A 99 -5.89 5.28 0.97
CA PHE A 99 -6.36 5.19 2.35
C PHE A 99 -5.14 5.15 3.27
N LYS A 100 -5.04 6.04 4.26
CA LYS A 100 -3.94 6.10 5.26
C LYS A 100 -2.51 6.29 4.71
N ILE A 101 -2.37 6.44 3.41
CA ILE A 101 -1.13 6.78 2.71
C ILE A 101 -1.50 7.86 1.71
N ASP A 102 -0.75 8.95 1.66
CA ASP A 102 -1.03 10.05 0.73
C ASP A 102 0.24 10.68 0.22
N ARG A 103 0.14 11.44 -0.87
CA ARG A 103 1.17 12.39 -1.26
C ARG A 103 1.02 13.64 -0.39
N ASP A 104 2.12 14.14 0.16
CA ASP A 104 2.12 15.38 0.94
C ASP A 104 1.58 16.56 0.09
N ALA A 105 0.75 17.39 0.73
CA ALA A 105 0.06 18.49 0.06
C ALA A 105 0.97 19.70 -0.24
N THR A 106 2.04 19.87 0.54
CA THR A 106 2.99 20.98 0.45
C THR A 106 4.23 20.58 -0.37
N ASN A 107 4.73 19.36 -0.16
CA ASN A 107 5.86 18.81 -0.87
C ASN A 107 5.47 17.55 -1.65
N ASN A 108 5.21 17.74 -2.94
CA ASN A 108 4.74 16.71 -3.87
C ASN A 108 5.73 15.55 -4.11
N GLU A 109 6.96 15.65 -3.61
CA GLU A 109 7.97 14.59 -3.65
C GLU A 109 7.80 13.55 -2.55
N ARG A 110 7.04 13.89 -1.50
CA ARG A 110 6.87 13.06 -0.31
C ARG A 110 5.58 12.27 -0.37
N ILE A 111 5.68 11.00 0.03
CA ILE A 111 4.54 10.13 0.32
C ILE A 111 4.54 9.88 1.82
N VAL A 112 3.47 10.27 2.50
CA VAL A 112 3.30 10.23 3.95
C VAL A 112 2.44 9.04 4.37
N PHE A 113 2.74 8.48 5.53
CA PHE A 113 2.09 7.30 6.07
C PHE A 113 1.43 7.64 7.42
N GLU A 114 0.13 7.39 7.57
CA GLU A 114 -0.60 7.69 8.80
C GLU A 114 -0.41 6.64 9.90
N GLU A 115 0.03 5.44 9.54
CA GLU A 115 0.09 4.29 10.44
C GLU A 115 1.49 3.66 10.43
N THR A 116 1.85 3.04 11.56
CA THR A 116 3.04 2.17 11.61
C THR A 116 2.73 0.86 10.92
N GLY A 117 3.70 0.25 10.24
CA GLY A 117 3.58 -1.10 9.68
C GLY A 117 4.67 -1.45 8.69
N GLU A 118 4.57 -2.64 8.13
CA GLU A 118 5.39 -3.07 6.98
C GLU A 118 4.60 -2.85 5.69
N TYR A 119 5.23 -2.19 4.72
CA TYR A 119 4.62 -1.80 3.46
C TYR A 119 5.34 -2.43 2.28
N LEU A 120 4.56 -2.98 1.36
CA LEU A 120 5.00 -3.45 0.05
C LEU A 120 4.82 -2.32 -0.97
N LEU A 121 5.91 -1.91 -1.61
CA LEU A 121 5.94 -0.86 -2.62
C LEU A 121 6.28 -1.48 -3.97
N SER A 122 5.33 -1.47 -4.91
CA SER A 122 5.55 -1.88 -6.29
C SER A 122 5.80 -0.65 -7.16
N PHE A 123 7.05 -0.47 -7.58
CA PHE A 123 7.51 0.69 -8.35
C PHE A 123 7.71 0.34 -9.82
N THR A 124 7.28 1.25 -10.69
CA THR A 124 7.65 1.25 -12.11
C THR A 124 8.04 2.65 -12.60
N ALA A 125 8.91 2.70 -13.61
CA ALA A 125 9.22 3.91 -14.36
C ALA A 125 9.49 3.59 -15.83
N GLU A 126 8.94 4.41 -16.73
CA GLU A 126 9.27 4.40 -18.15
C GLU A 126 10.53 5.25 -18.35
N ILE A 127 11.61 4.62 -18.80
CA ILE A 127 12.92 5.25 -19.02
C ILE A 127 13.21 5.35 -20.50
N THR A 128 13.75 6.50 -20.92
CA THR A 128 14.07 6.79 -22.32
C THR A 128 15.50 7.28 -22.46
N SER A 129 16.17 6.90 -23.56
CA SER A 129 17.53 7.35 -23.88
C SER A 129 17.56 7.99 -25.27
N SER A 130 18.22 9.15 -25.38
CA SER A 130 18.59 9.79 -26.66
C SER A 130 20.06 9.55 -27.05
N SER A 131 20.71 8.56 -26.41
CA SER A 131 22.11 8.23 -26.66
C SER A 131 22.27 6.82 -27.22
N ALA A 132 23.20 6.67 -28.16
CA ALA A 132 23.69 5.38 -28.62
C ALA A 132 24.73 4.76 -27.68
N SER A 133 25.11 5.44 -26.59
CA SER A 133 25.95 4.90 -25.52
C SER A 133 25.11 4.40 -24.36
N ASP A 134 25.73 3.66 -23.44
CA ASP A 134 25.10 3.23 -22.19
C ASP A 134 24.65 4.45 -21.38
N VAL A 135 23.38 4.47 -21.00
CA VAL A 135 22.83 5.39 -19.99
C VAL A 135 22.31 4.55 -18.84
N LYS A 136 22.83 4.79 -17.63
CA LYS A 136 22.44 4.10 -16.41
C LYS A 136 21.45 4.95 -15.63
N PHE A 137 20.35 4.32 -15.27
CA PHE A 137 19.33 4.85 -14.39
C PHE A 137 19.44 4.17 -13.04
N TYR A 138 19.31 4.96 -11.98
CA TYR A 138 19.35 4.52 -10.59
C TYR A 138 18.03 4.90 -9.95
N PHE A 139 17.42 3.98 -9.19
CA PHE A 139 16.16 4.22 -8.46
C PHE A 139 16.27 3.69 -7.04
N TRP A 140 15.78 4.42 -6.05
CA TRP A 140 15.76 3.97 -4.66
C TRP A 140 14.75 4.77 -3.82
N PRO A 141 14.16 4.16 -2.78
CA PRO A 141 13.45 4.90 -1.75
C PRO A 141 14.41 5.61 -0.81
N ALA A 142 14.09 6.85 -0.45
CA ALA A 142 14.63 7.53 0.72
C ALA A 142 13.54 7.64 1.79
N LYS A 143 13.87 7.42 3.05
CA LYS A 143 12.98 7.56 4.21
C LYS A 143 13.38 8.80 4.99
N ASN A 144 12.43 9.69 5.24
CA ASN A 144 12.65 10.93 5.99
C ASN A 144 13.86 11.74 5.49
N GLY A 145 14.03 11.82 4.16
CA GLY A 145 15.15 12.52 3.52
C GLY A 145 16.48 11.77 3.51
N THR A 146 16.54 10.55 4.08
CA THR A 146 17.76 9.73 4.13
C THR A 146 17.63 8.51 3.23
N ASN A 147 18.66 8.24 2.42
CA ASN A 147 18.69 7.07 1.54
C ASN A 147 18.74 5.77 2.35
N ILE A 148 17.91 4.78 1.97
CA ILE A 148 17.90 3.46 2.61
C ILE A 148 18.98 2.59 1.96
N ALA A 149 19.86 1.99 2.77
CA ALA A 149 20.94 1.14 2.28
C ALA A 149 20.41 -0.09 1.51
N ASN A 150 21.16 -0.55 0.51
CA ASN A 150 20.88 -1.78 -0.27
C ASN A 150 19.53 -1.80 -1.03
N MET A 151 18.89 -0.65 -1.19
CA MET A 151 17.61 -0.52 -1.90
C MET A 151 17.75 0.04 -3.32
N THR A 152 18.97 0.30 -3.82
CA THR A 152 19.15 0.83 -5.17
C THR A 152 18.91 -0.22 -6.25
N MET A 153 18.05 0.12 -7.21
CA MET A 153 17.89 -0.57 -8.50
C MET A 153 18.69 0.17 -9.57
N VAL A 154 19.41 -0.55 -10.43
CA VAL A 154 20.11 0.03 -11.59
C VAL A 154 19.59 -0.61 -12.87
N LYS A 155 19.31 0.23 -13.88
CA LYS A 155 18.91 -0.21 -15.22
C LYS A 155 19.71 0.55 -16.26
N THR A 156 20.31 -0.16 -17.21
CA THR A 156 21.05 0.44 -18.33
C THR A 156 20.24 0.36 -19.62
N ILE A 157 20.24 1.42 -20.41
CA ILE A 157 19.76 1.42 -21.80
C ILE A 157 20.92 1.75 -22.72
N HIS A 158 21.12 0.94 -23.76
CA HIS A 158 22.06 1.19 -24.86
C HIS A 158 21.27 1.26 -26.17
N ASN A 159 20.52 2.36 -26.37
CA ASN A 159 19.70 2.53 -27.57
C ASN A 159 19.30 3.99 -27.74
N ASN A 160 19.62 4.58 -28.89
CA ASN A 160 19.23 5.95 -29.21
C ASN A 160 17.76 6.00 -29.62
N GLY A 161 16.96 6.78 -28.90
CA GLY A 161 15.50 6.79 -29.02
C GLY A 161 14.84 5.57 -28.37
N GLY A 162 15.56 4.82 -27.54
CA GLY A 162 15.03 3.63 -26.89
C GLY A 162 14.17 3.96 -25.67
N THR A 163 13.06 3.24 -25.53
CA THR A 163 12.18 3.27 -24.34
C THR A 163 12.18 1.89 -23.68
N MET A 164 12.31 1.84 -22.36
CA MET A 164 12.20 0.60 -21.57
C MET A 164 11.44 0.85 -20.26
N LEU A 165 10.94 -0.23 -19.65
CA LEU A 165 10.37 -0.19 -18.31
C LEU A 165 11.41 -0.62 -17.27
N ALA A 166 11.57 0.16 -16.21
CA ALA A 166 12.25 -0.24 -14.98
C ALA A 166 11.20 -0.55 -13.92
N SER A 167 11.34 -1.67 -13.21
CA SER A 167 10.45 -2.03 -12.10
C SER A 167 11.21 -2.76 -10.99
N ARG A 168 10.76 -2.53 -9.75
CA ARG A 168 11.21 -3.25 -8.55
C ARG A 168 10.16 -3.17 -7.47
N THR A 169 10.12 -4.20 -6.61
CA THR A 169 9.33 -4.18 -5.39
C THR A 169 10.24 -3.97 -4.18
N TYR A 170 9.79 -3.15 -3.22
CA TYR A 170 10.45 -2.89 -1.95
C TYR A 170 9.54 -3.30 -0.79
N LEU A 171 10.14 -3.76 0.31
CA LEU A 171 9.47 -3.91 1.61
C LEU A 171 10.12 -2.91 2.56
N LEU A 172 9.30 -2.09 3.22
CA LEU A 172 9.77 -1.04 4.13
C LEU A 172 8.98 -1.07 5.44
N GLU A 173 9.70 -0.99 6.56
CA GLU A 173 9.12 -0.70 7.87
C GLU A 173 9.02 0.82 8.08
N LEU A 174 7.81 1.29 8.29
CA LEU A 174 7.49 2.71 8.45
C LEU A 174 6.70 2.91 9.74
N ALA A 175 7.00 3.98 10.46
CA ALA A 175 6.23 4.45 11.59
C ALA A 175 5.20 5.48 11.14
N ALA A 176 4.18 5.71 11.96
CA ALA A 176 3.23 6.79 11.73
C ALA A 176 3.96 8.14 11.58
N ASN A 177 3.57 8.91 10.56
CA ASN A 177 4.15 10.18 10.12
C ASN A 177 5.53 10.10 9.46
N ASP A 178 6.08 8.89 9.23
CA ASP A 178 7.20 8.76 8.31
C ASP A 178 6.76 9.17 6.90
N TYR A 179 7.73 9.65 6.11
CA TYR A 179 7.55 9.83 4.68
C TYR A 179 8.65 9.13 3.90
N ILE A 180 8.31 8.76 2.67
CA ILE A 180 9.29 8.33 1.68
C ILE A 180 9.32 9.30 0.51
N GLU A 181 10.45 9.28 -0.18
CA GLU A 181 10.62 9.91 -1.48
C GLU A 181 11.17 8.83 -2.42
N MET A 182 10.55 8.65 -3.58
CA MET A 182 11.11 7.78 -4.61
C MET A 182 12.15 8.58 -5.38
N LYS A 183 13.43 8.26 -5.17
CA LYS A 183 14.55 8.95 -5.79
C LYS A 183 14.95 8.27 -7.10
N TRP A 184 15.46 9.08 -8.02
CA TRP A 184 16.09 8.61 -9.24
C TRP A 184 17.32 9.45 -9.61
N ALA A 185 18.22 8.88 -10.39
CA ALA A 185 19.35 9.57 -10.99
C ALA A 185 19.73 8.92 -12.34
N VAL A 186 20.44 9.68 -13.16
CA VAL A 186 21.04 9.20 -14.41
C VAL A 186 22.51 9.60 -14.48
N ASP A 187 23.35 8.76 -15.08
CA ASP A 187 24.77 9.07 -15.30
C ASP A 187 25.01 9.99 -16.51
N SER A 188 23.97 10.22 -17.32
CA SER A 188 23.96 11.11 -18.48
C SER A 188 22.61 11.82 -18.62
N THR A 189 22.63 13.11 -18.96
CA THR A 189 21.41 13.91 -19.23
C THR A 189 20.68 13.50 -20.51
N ASN A 190 21.23 12.55 -21.27
CA ASN A 190 20.53 11.90 -22.38
C ASN A 190 19.47 10.88 -21.91
N GLY A 191 19.42 10.59 -20.61
CA GLY A 191 18.39 9.77 -19.99
C GLY A 191 17.26 10.60 -19.37
N SER A 192 16.01 10.14 -19.50
CA SER A 192 14.86 10.77 -18.83
C SER A 192 13.79 9.76 -18.39
N LEU A 193 12.92 10.17 -17.46
CA LEU A 193 11.66 9.47 -17.20
C LEU A 193 10.65 9.93 -18.25
N GLY A 194 10.34 9.05 -19.20
CA GLY A 194 9.51 9.36 -20.37
C GLY A 194 8.04 9.08 -20.15
N THR A 195 7.20 9.54 -21.05
CA THR A 195 5.77 9.22 -21.11
C THR A 195 5.41 8.86 -22.55
N THR A 196 4.50 7.91 -22.75
CA THR A 196 3.95 7.64 -24.07
C THR A 196 2.59 8.32 -24.21
N ALA A 197 2.42 9.12 -25.26
CA ALA A 197 1.16 9.79 -25.56
C ALA A 197 0.09 8.78 -26.01
N ALA A 198 -1.18 9.09 -25.74
CA ALA A 198 -2.29 8.27 -26.21
C ALA A 198 -2.37 8.26 -27.75
N THR A 199 -2.78 7.12 -28.30
CA THR A 199 -3.13 6.95 -29.71
C THR A 199 -4.61 6.56 -29.82
N SER A 200 -5.14 6.40 -31.04
CA SER A 200 -6.51 5.92 -31.23
C SER A 200 -6.75 4.49 -30.73
N PHE A 201 -5.69 3.69 -30.61
CA PHE A 201 -5.76 2.27 -30.23
C PHE A 201 -5.19 1.98 -28.83
N SER A 202 -4.53 2.94 -28.18
CA SER A 202 -3.85 2.75 -26.89
C SER A 202 -3.91 4.01 -26.01
N PRO A 203 -4.15 3.87 -24.69
CA PRO A 203 -4.09 5.00 -23.78
C PRO A 203 -2.65 5.50 -23.56
N ALA A 204 -2.51 6.67 -22.95
CA ALA A 204 -1.20 7.20 -22.54
C ALA A 204 -0.57 6.35 -21.41
N SER A 205 0.76 6.25 -21.40
CA SER A 205 1.52 5.70 -20.28
C SER A 205 2.05 6.82 -19.37
N PRO A 206 2.01 6.64 -18.04
CA PRO A 206 2.68 7.55 -17.10
C PRO A 206 4.19 7.32 -17.09
N SER A 207 4.96 8.30 -16.61
CA SER A 207 6.41 8.16 -16.47
C SER A 207 6.82 7.33 -15.27
N SER A 208 6.00 7.32 -14.23
CA SER A 208 6.19 6.42 -13.10
C SER A 208 4.86 6.05 -12.46
N THR A 209 4.79 4.83 -11.93
CA THR A 209 3.73 4.42 -11.01
C THR A 209 4.34 3.86 -9.73
N LEU A 210 3.64 4.07 -8.62
CA LEU A 210 3.97 3.48 -7.34
C LEU A 210 2.67 2.99 -6.69
N ALA A 211 2.56 1.68 -6.51
CA ALA A 211 1.48 1.07 -5.76
C ALA A 211 2.00 0.64 -4.40
N ILE A 212 1.29 1.00 -3.33
CA ILE A 212 1.70 0.74 -1.96
C ILE A 212 0.55 0.03 -1.25
N THR A 213 0.85 -1.02 -0.51
CA THR A 213 -0.08 -1.67 0.42
C THR A 213 0.63 -2.03 1.71
N ARG A 214 -0.04 -1.82 2.84
CA ARG A 214 0.38 -2.39 4.12
C ARG A 214 0.20 -3.91 4.06
N ILE A 215 1.22 -4.65 4.47
CA ILE A 215 1.22 -6.12 4.49
C ILE A 215 1.35 -6.69 5.90
N HIS A 216 1.91 -5.91 6.83
CA HIS A 216 1.98 -6.26 8.23
C HIS A 216 1.73 -5.06 9.13
N ALA A 217 1.19 -5.35 10.32
CA ALA A 217 0.81 -4.33 11.28
C ALA A 217 1.98 -3.82 12.11
#